data_AF-A0A537KTF9-F1
#
_entry.id   AF-A0A537KTF9-F1
#
_cell.length_a   1.000
_cell.length_b   1.000
_cell.length_c   1.000
_cell.angle_alpha   90.00
_cell.angle_beta   90.00
_cell.angle_gamma   90.00
#
_symmetry.space_group_name_H-M   'P 1'
#
loop_
_entity.id
_entity.type
_entity.pdbx_description
1 polymer ?
#
loop_
_entity_poly.entity_id
_entity_poly.type
_entity_poly.pdbx_seq_one_letter_code
_entity_poly.pdbx_strand_id
1 'polypeptide(L)'
;MQLRLEFQEHPVADEVSAITAVVRPILAGILYALKRDVANEAGGHQNIKLFMLPRLRRPGDGDIGICFEYAVHDALNRQNQMVTERVADAIARCNVPGQAMGSILFGAEKNGARTLIDTAKELLTPESLLLYGTQGRPVKLRRHLETMAAAFRKPDARVALPQSISGLWKADLFTGYRDTDRWIGTTLKINRDHLEGAKGLRIGIVPAHQGESDAVTKDDGKNLVVCPLPYDRSFMQVFYQAWEVVVQFLAADAQLPREANLPRPPSRQVARYLEDRRVFSVVQVIEALEPLAQPELLRTEEAAATVVQTAAKTAETTTALMAPMPRQTGT
;
A
#
# COMPACT_ATOMS: atom_id res chain seq x y z
N MET A 1 17.10 22.57 13.38
CA MET A 1 15.74 22.98 12.97
C MET A 1 15.82 23.36 11.51
N GLN A 2 15.32 22.52 10.61
CA GLN A 2 15.36 22.75 9.16
C GLN A 2 13.94 23.02 8.66
N LEU A 3 13.70 24.25 8.23
CA LEU A 3 12.51 24.60 7.45
C LEU A 3 12.77 24.14 6.01
N ARG A 4 11.95 23.21 5.53
CA ARG A 4 11.97 22.69 4.16
C ARG A 4 11.07 23.60 3.32
N LEU A 5 11.66 24.35 2.39
CA LEU A 5 10.93 25.07 1.35
C LEU A 5 11.30 24.42 0.01
N GLU A 6 10.29 24.01 -0.76
CA GLU A 6 10.45 23.28 -2.02
C GLU A 6 10.07 24.18 -3.20
N PHE A 7 10.97 24.29 -4.18
CA PHE A 7 10.68 24.87 -5.49
C PHE A 7 10.87 23.79 -6.57
N GLN A 8 10.03 23.83 -7.62
CA GLN A 8 9.92 22.80 -8.67
C GLN A 8 10.72 23.18 -9.93
N GLU A 9 11.60 22.30 -10.43
CA GLU A 9 12.41 22.52 -11.65
C GLU A 9 12.05 21.63 -12.87
N HIS A 10 11.11 20.68 -12.76
CA HIS A 10 10.64 19.85 -13.91
C HIS A 10 9.10 19.66 -13.94
N PRO A 11 8.48 19.45 -15.12
CA PRO A 11 7.03 19.31 -15.26
C PRO A 11 6.47 18.05 -14.59
N VAL A 12 5.20 18.15 -14.20
CA VAL A 12 4.38 17.26 -13.35
C VAL A 12 4.60 15.77 -13.64
N ALA A 13 4.94 15.00 -12.59
CA ALA A 13 4.83 13.54 -12.58
C ALA A 13 3.42 13.14 -13.10
N ASP A 14 3.31 12.21 -14.04
CA ASP A 14 2.01 11.92 -14.67
C ASP A 14 1.00 11.38 -13.64
N GLU A 15 0.13 12.26 -13.15
CA GLU A 15 -0.90 11.95 -12.14
C GLU A 15 -1.82 10.82 -12.62
N VAL A 16 -2.07 10.73 -13.93
CA VAL A 16 -2.88 9.67 -14.53
C VAL A 16 -2.19 8.32 -14.32
N SER A 17 -0.91 8.21 -14.65
CA SER A 17 -0.11 6.99 -14.42
C SER A 17 -0.03 6.62 -12.94
N ALA A 18 0.14 7.60 -12.05
CA ALA A 18 0.20 7.38 -10.60
C ALA A 18 -1.12 6.83 -10.05
N ILE A 19 -2.24 7.45 -10.40
CA ILE A 19 -3.58 6.99 -10.02
C ILE A 19 -3.83 5.60 -10.62
N THR A 20 -3.49 5.39 -11.90
CA THR A 20 -3.64 4.09 -12.59
C THR A 20 -2.89 2.98 -11.87
N ALA A 21 -1.66 3.25 -11.42
CA ALA A 21 -0.86 2.29 -10.66
C ALA A 21 -1.57 1.82 -9.39
N VAL A 22 -2.21 2.73 -8.64
CA VAL A 22 -2.88 2.42 -7.37
C VAL A 22 -4.32 1.91 -7.55
N VAL A 23 -4.99 2.26 -8.65
CA VAL A 23 -6.31 1.70 -8.99
C VAL A 23 -6.25 0.17 -9.14
N ARG A 24 -5.16 -0.36 -9.70
CA ARG A 24 -4.97 -1.80 -9.92
C ARG A 24 -5.09 -2.64 -8.64
N PRO A 25 -4.30 -2.40 -7.57
CA PRO A 25 -4.46 -3.12 -6.32
C PRO A 25 -5.79 -2.83 -5.61
N ILE A 26 -6.39 -1.65 -5.79
CA ILE A 26 -7.74 -1.37 -5.27
C ILE A 26 -8.79 -2.28 -5.93
N LEU A 27 -8.75 -2.43 -7.25
CA LEU A 27 -9.64 -3.35 -7.98
C LEU A 27 -9.42 -4.81 -7.56
N ALA A 28 -8.17 -5.22 -7.32
CA ALA A 28 -7.86 -6.54 -6.78
C ALA A 28 -8.50 -6.71 -5.38
N GLY A 29 -8.36 -5.72 -4.51
CA GLY A 29 -8.98 -5.72 -3.19
C GLY A 29 -10.50 -5.88 -3.24
N ILE A 30 -11.17 -5.12 -4.10
CA ILE A 30 -12.63 -5.22 -4.27
C ILE A 30 -13.02 -6.60 -4.83
N LEU A 31 -12.29 -7.11 -5.83
CA LEU A 31 -12.57 -8.40 -6.45
C LEU A 31 -12.48 -9.54 -5.43
N TYR A 32 -11.38 -9.61 -4.69
CA TYR A 32 -11.11 -10.73 -3.77
C TYR A 32 -11.81 -10.57 -2.41
N ALA A 33 -12.33 -9.38 -2.11
CA ALA A 33 -13.24 -9.17 -0.97
C ALA A 33 -14.65 -9.72 -1.21
N LEU A 34 -15.01 -10.05 -2.46
CA LEU A 34 -16.32 -10.65 -2.76
C LEU A 34 -16.52 -11.94 -1.96
N LYS A 35 -17.78 -12.17 -1.56
CA LYS A 35 -18.15 -13.45 -0.94
C LYS A 35 -17.87 -14.56 -1.94
N ARG A 36 -17.21 -15.62 -1.46
CA ARG A 36 -16.80 -16.75 -2.31
C ARG A 36 -17.97 -17.35 -3.09
N ASP A 37 -19.13 -17.52 -2.46
CA ASP A 37 -20.30 -18.09 -3.13
C ASP A 37 -20.80 -17.17 -4.25
N VAL A 38 -20.85 -15.85 -4.02
CA VAL A 38 -21.19 -14.86 -5.04
C VAL A 38 -20.21 -14.88 -6.21
N ALA A 39 -18.91 -14.97 -5.91
CA ALA A 39 -17.90 -15.08 -6.95
C ALA A 39 -18.03 -16.39 -7.75
N ASN A 40 -18.32 -17.51 -7.10
CA ASN A 40 -18.50 -18.81 -7.75
C ASN A 40 -19.73 -18.83 -8.67
N GLU A 41 -20.84 -18.23 -8.28
CA GLU A 41 -22.05 -18.07 -9.13
C GLU A 41 -21.74 -17.28 -10.40
N ALA A 42 -20.79 -16.34 -10.35
CA ALA A 42 -20.30 -15.59 -11.50
C ALA A 42 -19.17 -16.30 -12.29
N GLY A 43 -18.96 -17.60 -12.05
CA GLY A 43 -17.90 -18.39 -12.71
C GLY A 43 -16.52 -18.29 -12.06
N GLY A 44 -16.43 -17.76 -10.84
CA GLY A 44 -15.19 -17.52 -10.10
C GLY A 44 -14.58 -16.14 -10.37
N HIS A 45 -13.68 -15.70 -9.48
CA HIS A 45 -13.07 -14.36 -9.52
C HIS A 45 -12.45 -13.99 -10.88
N GLN A 46 -11.86 -14.96 -11.58
CA GLN A 46 -11.21 -14.77 -12.88
C GLN A 46 -12.17 -14.34 -14.00
N ASN A 47 -13.47 -14.66 -13.85
CA ASN A 47 -14.49 -14.45 -14.87
C ASN A 47 -15.41 -13.24 -14.57
N ILE A 48 -15.27 -12.63 -13.40
CA ILE A 48 -16.09 -11.48 -13.01
C ILE A 48 -15.70 -10.29 -13.87
N LYS A 49 -16.65 -9.79 -14.66
CA LYS A 49 -16.46 -8.58 -15.48
C LYS A 49 -16.50 -7.33 -14.62
N LEU A 50 -15.72 -6.31 -15.00
CA LEU A 50 -15.63 -5.08 -14.23
C LEU A 50 -17.00 -4.40 -14.05
N PHE A 51 -17.87 -4.41 -15.07
CA PHE A 51 -19.22 -3.85 -14.94
C PHE A 51 -20.12 -4.59 -13.95
N MET A 52 -19.78 -5.81 -13.54
CA MET A 52 -20.58 -6.59 -12.60
C MET A 52 -20.30 -6.20 -11.14
N LEU A 53 -19.12 -5.64 -10.84
CA LEU A 53 -18.71 -5.30 -9.48
C LEU A 53 -19.72 -4.44 -8.71
N PRO A 54 -20.35 -3.39 -9.29
CA PRO A 54 -21.37 -2.59 -8.61
C PRO A 54 -22.55 -3.41 -8.07
N ARG A 55 -22.87 -4.54 -8.71
CA ARG A 55 -24.01 -5.40 -8.34
C ARG A 55 -23.60 -6.57 -7.44
N LEU A 56 -22.39 -7.09 -7.62
CA LEU A 56 -21.89 -8.22 -6.83
C LEU A 56 -21.35 -7.79 -5.46
N ARG A 57 -20.88 -6.54 -5.34
CA ARG A 57 -20.36 -5.98 -4.09
C ARG A 57 -21.49 -5.46 -3.20
N ARG A 58 -21.35 -5.66 -1.90
CA ARG A 58 -22.05 -4.88 -0.88
C ARG A 58 -21.04 -3.90 -0.27
N PRO A 59 -21.17 -2.58 -0.51
CA PRO A 59 -20.26 -1.61 0.08
C PRO A 59 -20.25 -1.70 1.60
N GLY A 60 -19.08 -1.59 2.21
CA GLY A 60 -18.94 -1.51 3.66
C GLY A 60 -17.70 -0.72 4.08
N ASP A 61 -17.71 -0.27 5.34
CA ASP A 61 -16.66 0.58 5.92
C ASP A 61 -15.27 -0.12 5.92
N GLY A 62 -15.25 -1.46 5.88
CA GLY A 62 -14.02 -2.25 5.80
C GLY A 62 -13.34 -2.26 4.43
N ASP A 63 -14.02 -1.84 3.36
CA ASP A 63 -13.52 -2.00 1.99
C ASP A 63 -12.26 -1.16 1.75
N ILE A 64 -12.22 0.06 2.29
CA ILE A 64 -11.05 0.93 2.17
C ILE A 64 -9.82 0.33 2.87
N GLY A 65 -10.03 -0.35 4.02
CA GLY A 65 -8.98 -1.03 4.75
C GLY A 65 -8.39 -2.20 3.95
N ILE A 66 -9.26 -3.02 3.36
CA ILE A 66 -8.83 -4.12 2.48
C ILE A 66 -8.06 -3.57 1.27
N CYS A 67 -8.57 -2.53 0.62
CA CYS A 67 -7.90 -1.95 -0.54
C CYS A 67 -6.57 -1.29 -0.17
N PHE A 68 -6.47 -0.72 1.04
CA PHE A 68 -5.21 -0.21 1.59
C PHE A 68 -4.19 -1.33 1.79
N GLU A 69 -4.60 -2.49 2.32
CA GLU A 69 -3.74 -3.67 2.45
C GLU A 69 -3.17 -4.10 1.09
N TYR A 70 -4.03 -4.23 0.07
CA TYR A 70 -3.59 -4.57 -1.29
C TYR A 70 -2.68 -3.50 -1.91
N ALA A 71 -2.97 -2.21 -1.71
CA ALA A 71 -2.16 -1.13 -2.25
C ALA A 71 -0.75 -1.11 -1.65
N VAL A 72 -0.63 -1.28 -0.33
CA VAL A 72 0.68 -1.36 0.34
C VAL A 72 1.42 -2.64 -0.06
N HIS A 73 0.72 -3.76 -0.17
CA HIS A 73 1.30 -5.02 -0.65
C HIS A 73 1.93 -4.89 -2.04
N ASP A 74 1.16 -4.35 -2.99
CA ASP A 74 1.62 -4.13 -4.36
C ASP A 74 2.78 -3.13 -4.41
N ALA A 75 2.69 -2.02 -3.67
CA ALA A 75 3.75 -1.03 -3.56
C ALA A 75 5.08 -1.64 -3.08
N LEU A 76 5.03 -2.50 -2.05
CA LEU A 76 6.22 -3.19 -1.54
C LEU A 76 6.82 -4.15 -2.57
N ASN A 77 6.00 -4.94 -3.25
CA ASN A 77 6.47 -5.91 -4.24
C ASN A 77 7.00 -5.23 -5.51
N ARG A 78 6.49 -4.06 -5.87
CA ARG A 78 6.96 -3.21 -6.98
C ARG A 78 8.10 -2.27 -6.60
N GLN A 79 8.60 -2.33 -5.37
CA GLN A 79 9.66 -1.45 -4.86
C GLN A 79 9.32 0.03 -5.01
N ASN A 80 8.06 0.41 -4.75
CA ASN A 80 7.66 1.81 -4.73
C ASN A 80 8.42 2.53 -3.60
N GLN A 81 9.33 3.43 -3.98
CA GLN A 81 10.28 4.06 -3.07
C GLN A 81 9.60 4.73 -1.86
N MET A 82 8.48 5.44 -2.07
CA MET A 82 7.75 6.13 -0.99
C MET A 82 7.27 5.19 0.13
N VAL A 83 6.98 3.93 -0.21
CA VAL A 83 6.50 2.92 0.75
C VAL A 83 7.66 2.05 1.23
N THR A 84 8.49 1.57 0.31
CA THR A 84 9.60 0.65 0.61
C THR A 84 10.61 1.26 1.56
N GLU A 85 10.99 2.53 1.40
CA GLU A 85 11.95 3.18 2.32
C GLU A 85 11.40 3.29 3.74
N ARG A 86 10.14 3.72 3.88
CA ARG A 86 9.47 3.84 5.18
C ARG A 86 9.35 2.51 5.88
N VAL A 87 9.00 1.47 5.14
CA VAL A 87 8.89 0.12 5.67
C VAL A 87 10.27 -0.45 5.99
N ALA A 88 11.32 -0.11 5.22
CA ALA A 88 12.69 -0.51 5.49
C ALA A 88 13.19 0.07 6.82
N ASP A 89 12.92 1.35 7.08
CA ASP A 89 13.23 2.00 8.35
C ASP A 89 12.55 1.31 9.54
N ALA A 90 11.28 0.92 9.37
CA ALA A 90 10.53 0.19 10.39
C ALA A 90 11.08 -1.23 10.62
N ILE A 91 11.48 -1.92 9.55
CA ILE A 91 12.10 -3.25 9.60
C ILE A 91 13.48 -3.19 10.26
N ALA A 92 14.28 -2.15 9.98
CA ALA A 92 15.58 -1.93 10.60
C ALA A 92 15.46 -1.81 12.13
N ARG A 93 14.43 -1.10 12.63
CA ARG A 93 14.12 -1.04 14.07
C ARG A 93 13.66 -2.37 14.67
N CYS A 94 13.29 -3.34 13.83
CA CYS A 94 12.99 -4.70 14.25
C CYS A 94 14.21 -5.64 14.19
N ASN A 95 15.39 -5.14 13.79
CA ASN A 95 16.63 -5.90 13.63
C ASN A 95 16.51 -7.08 12.66
N VAL A 96 15.73 -6.92 11.59
CA VAL A 96 15.64 -7.92 10.52
C VAL A 96 16.71 -7.60 9.47
N PRO A 97 17.69 -8.49 9.22
CA PRO A 97 18.72 -8.24 8.21
C PRO A 97 18.22 -8.59 6.81
N GLY A 98 18.73 -7.88 5.79
CA GLY A 98 18.49 -8.15 4.37
C GLY A 98 18.26 -6.86 3.59
N GLN A 99 18.07 -6.99 2.28
CA GLN A 99 17.91 -5.84 1.37
C GLN A 99 16.80 -6.05 0.33
N ALA A 100 16.52 -7.29 -0.09
CA ALA A 100 15.54 -7.58 -1.13
C ALA A 100 14.13 -7.65 -0.53
N MET A 101 13.49 -6.49 -0.34
CA MET A 101 12.20 -6.40 0.33
C MET A 101 11.10 -7.19 -0.39
N GLY A 102 10.27 -7.89 0.38
CA GLY A 102 9.10 -8.59 -0.11
C GLY A 102 7.92 -8.49 0.85
N SER A 103 6.72 -8.68 0.30
CA SER A 103 5.49 -8.78 1.06
C SER A 103 4.69 -10.03 0.65
N ILE A 104 4.02 -10.65 1.61
CA ILE A 104 3.02 -11.71 1.41
C ILE A 104 1.72 -11.24 2.07
N LEU A 105 0.67 -11.05 1.29
CA LEU A 105 -0.65 -10.67 1.78
C LEU A 105 -1.30 -11.86 2.49
N PHE A 106 -2.03 -11.61 3.59
CA PHE A 106 -2.76 -12.63 4.38
C PHE A 106 -4.14 -12.14 4.88
N GLY A 107 -4.31 -10.84 5.15
CA GLY A 107 -5.49 -10.28 5.82
C GLY A 107 -6.74 -10.16 4.95
N ALA A 108 -6.58 -9.86 3.67
CA ALA A 108 -7.69 -9.53 2.78
C ALA A 108 -8.41 -10.75 2.16
N GLU A 109 -7.73 -11.90 2.08
CA GLU A 109 -8.27 -13.13 1.50
C GLU A 109 -8.88 -14.07 2.57
N LYS A 110 -9.52 -13.51 3.59
CA LYS A 110 -10.22 -14.30 4.65
C LYS A 110 -11.22 -15.31 4.07
N ASN A 111 -11.71 -15.09 2.84
CA ASN A 111 -12.57 -15.99 2.08
C ASN A 111 -11.84 -16.86 1.01
N GLY A 112 -10.58 -16.55 0.71
CA GLY A 112 -9.81 -17.05 -0.45
C GLY A 112 -8.57 -17.88 -0.14
N ALA A 113 -8.37 -18.35 1.11
CA ALA A 113 -7.06 -18.86 1.57
C ALA A 113 -6.39 -20.04 0.83
N ARG A 114 -6.87 -20.52 -0.33
CA ARG A 114 -6.03 -21.31 -1.25
C ARG A 114 -5.05 -20.40 -2.01
N THR A 115 -5.52 -19.29 -2.57
CA THR A 115 -4.68 -18.37 -3.36
C THR A 115 -3.57 -17.74 -2.49
N LEU A 116 -3.89 -17.29 -1.27
CA LEU A 116 -2.90 -16.94 -0.23
C LEU A 116 -1.80 -17.98 -0.02
N ILE A 117 -2.19 -19.23 0.16
CA ILE A 117 -1.27 -20.31 0.48
C ILE A 117 -0.39 -20.62 -0.73
N ASP A 118 -0.94 -20.53 -1.94
CA ASP A 118 -0.22 -20.80 -3.18
C ASP A 118 0.85 -19.72 -3.42
N THR A 119 0.49 -18.43 -3.32
CA THR A 119 1.47 -17.32 -3.42
C THR A 119 2.51 -17.36 -2.30
N ALA A 120 2.10 -17.69 -1.07
CA ALA A 120 3.04 -17.87 0.04
C ALA A 120 3.98 -19.07 -0.18
N LYS A 121 3.52 -20.16 -0.80
CA LYS A 121 4.35 -21.34 -1.11
C LYS A 121 5.39 -21.07 -2.19
N GLU A 122 5.10 -20.16 -3.11
CA GLU A 122 6.05 -19.70 -4.13
C GLU A 122 7.16 -18.82 -3.55
N LEU A 123 6.81 -17.94 -2.60
CA LEU A 123 7.75 -16.99 -2.00
C LEU A 123 8.53 -17.57 -0.81
N LEU A 124 7.96 -18.52 -0.07
CA LEU A 124 8.56 -19.07 1.15
C LEU A 124 9.32 -20.36 0.90
N THR A 125 10.56 -20.42 1.38
CA THR A 125 11.35 -21.64 1.42
C THR A 125 11.02 -22.46 2.67
N PRO A 126 11.45 -23.74 2.75
CA PRO A 126 11.38 -24.52 3.99
C PRO A 126 12.13 -23.90 5.18
N GLU A 127 13.06 -22.98 4.92
CA GLU A 127 13.88 -22.31 5.92
C GLU A 127 13.37 -20.90 6.29
N SER A 128 12.29 -20.41 5.67
CA SER A 128 11.73 -19.09 5.96
C SER A 128 11.47 -18.89 7.45
N LEU A 129 12.15 -17.92 8.05
CA LEU A 129 12.09 -17.64 9.48
C LEU A 129 11.17 -16.46 9.75
N LEU A 130 10.25 -16.63 10.70
CA LEU A 130 9.47 -15.55 11.27
C LEU A 130 10.16 -14.99 12.52
N LEU A 131 10.47 -13.70 12.49
CA LEU A 131 11.00 -12.95 13.61
C LEU A 131 9.85 -12.24 14.33
N TYR A 132 9.63 -12.60 15.59
CA TYR A 132 8.56 -12.06 16.44
C TYR A 132 9.11 -11.30 17.66
N GLY A 133 10.43 -11.09 17.68
CA GLY A 133 11.15 -10.15 18.53
C GLY A 133 11.03 -10.33 20.05
N THR A 134 10.75 -11.55 20.49
CA THR A 134 11.04 -12.00 21.86
C THR A 134 12.23 -12.96 21.85
N GLN A 135 12.90 -13.13 22.99
CA GLN A 135 13.98 -14.10 23.11
C GLN A 135 13.47 -15.53 22.83
N GLY A 136 14.15 -16.24 21.94
CA GLY A 136 13.77 -17.59 21.52
C GLY A 136 14.24 -17.92 20.10
N ARG A 137 14.08 -19.18 19.71
CA ARG A 137 14.38 -19.61 18.34
C ARG A 137 13.28 -19.10 17.39
N PRO A 138 13.63 -18.44 16.28
CA PRO A 138 12.68 -18.07 15.24
C PRO A 138 11.85 -19.28 14.76
N VAL A 139 10.59 -19.02 14.41
CA VAL A 139 9.66 -20.07 13.97
C VAL A 139 9.75 -20.20 12.45
N LYS A 140 9.70 -21.43 11.93
CA LYS A 140 9.66 -21.67 10.47
C LYS A 140 8.27 -21.34 9.93
N LEU A 141 8.15 -20.23 9.20
CA LEU A 141 6.86 -19.68 8.75
C LEU A 141 6.09 -20.69 7.89
N ARG A 142 6.78 -21.32 6.92
CA ARG A 142 6.18 -22.29 5.99
C ARG A 142 5.48 -23.46 6.68
N ARG A 143 6.00 -23.92 7.82
CA ARG A 143 5.42 -25.05 8.59
C ARG A 143 4.07 -24.70 9.22
N HIS A 144 3.79 -23.43 9.44
CA HIS A 144 2.59 -22.96 10.13
C HIS A 144 1.58 -22.29 9.19
N LEU A 145 1.83 -22.24 7.87
CA LEU A 145 0.93 -21.63 6.88
C LEU A 145 -0.50 -22.15 6.96
N GLU A 146 -0.67 -23.47 6.89
CA GLU A 146 -1.99 -24.10 6.91
C GLU A 146 -2.70 -23.86 8.26
N THR A 147 -1.97 -23.91 9.38
CA THR A 147 -2.51 -23.64 10.72
C THR A 147 -2.91 -22.17 10.86
N MET A 148 -2.11 -21.23 10.37
CA MET A 148 -2.45 -19.81 10.37
C MET A 148 -3.68 -19.55 9.50
N ALA A 149 -3.70 -20.08 8.27
CA ALA A 149 -4.83 -19.99 7.35
C ALA A 149 -6.13 -20.51 8.00
N ALA A 150 -6.06 -21.61 8.76
CA ALA A 150 -7.18 -22.12 9.53
C ALA A 150 -7.57 -21.19 10.70
N ALA A 151 -6.60 -20.65 11.44
CA ALA A 151 -6.78 -19.76 12.59
C ALA A 151 -7.44 -18.41 12.22
N PHE A 152 -7.28 -17.93 10.98
CA PHE A 152 -8.02 -16.77 10.47
C PHE A 152 -9.53 -17.01 10.41
N ARG A 153 -9.96 -18.25 10.11
CA ARG A 153 -11.39 -18.60 9.92
C ARG A 153 -12.04 -19.17 11.17
N LYS A 154 -11.30 -19.95 11.96
CA LYS A 154 -11.82 -20.71 13.09
C LYS A 154 -11.12 -20.32 14.39
N PRO A 155 -11.85 -19.81 15.39
CA PRO A 155 -11.28 -19.49 16.71
C PRO A 155 -10.54 -20.67 17.35
N ASP A 156 -11.08 -21.90 17.24
CA ASP A 156 -10.49 -23.09 17.86
C ASP A 156 -9.11 -23.45 17.27
N ALA A 157 -8.90 -23.15 15.98
CA ALA A 157 -7.61 -23.40 15.32
C ALA A 157 -6.49 -22.45 15.82
N ARG A 158 -6.84 -21.35 16.50
CA ARG A 158 -5.87 -20.41 17.08
C ARG A 158 -5.06 -21.04 18.21
N VAL A 159 -5.62 -22.03 18.90
CA VAL A 159 -4.96 -22.75 20.00
C VAL A 159 -3.81 -23.62 19.50
N ALA A 160 -3.84 -24.02 18.23
CA ALA A 160 -2.78 -24.81 17.59
C ALA A 160 -1.53 -23.99 17.21
N LEU A 161 -1.59 -22.66 17.30
CA LEU A 161 -0.43 -21.81 17.04
C LEU A 161 0.53 -21.82 18.24
N PRO A 162 1.85 -21.88 18.03
CA PRO A 162 2.83 -21.73 19.10
C PRO A 162 2.61 -20.44 19.89
N GLN A 163 2.85 -20.48 21.20
CA GLN A 163 2.63 -19.36 22.11
C GLN A 163 3.32 -18.06 21.65
N SER A 164 4.49 -18.16 21.02
CA SER A 164 5.25 -17.02 20.51
C SER A 164 4.58 -16.28 19.35
N ILE A 165 3.69 -16.96 18.61
CA ILE A 165 3.05 -16.46 17.40
C ILE A 165 1.53 -16.64 17.45
N SER A 166 0.96 -16.78 18.65
CA SER A 166 -0.47 -17.07 18.83
C SER A 166 -1.39 -15.92 18.40
N GLY A 167 -0.85 -14.71 18.20
CA GLY A 167 -1.56 -13.54 17.69
C GLY A 167 -1.40 -13.33 16.19
N LEU A 168 -0.67 -14.20 15.49
CA LEU A 168 -0.29 -13.98 14.10
C LEU A 168 -1.46 -14.12 13.11
N TRP A 169 -2.57 -14.71 13.53
CA TRP A 169 -3.85 -14.67 12.80
C TRP A 169 -4.45 -13.25 12.68
N LYS A 170 -3.87 -12.25 13.35
CA LYS A 170 -4.21 -10.83 13.15
C LYS A 170 -3.31 -10.13 12.13
N ALA A 171 -2.30 -10.82 11.58
CA ALA A 171 -1.42 -10.24 10.57
C ALA A 171 -2.18 -10.02 9.27
N ASP A 172 -1.99 -8.85 8.68
CA ASP A 172 -2.56 -8.50 7.39
C ASP A 172 -1.52 -8.77 6.28
N LEU A 173 -0.24 -8.56 6.57
CA LEU A 173 0.91 -8.90 5.73
C LEU A 173 1.97 -9.68 6.52
N PHE A 174 2.78 -10.46 5.82
CA PHE A 174 4.17 -10.69 6.22
C PHE A 174 5.06 -9.80 5.37
N THR A 175 5.92 -9.03 6.03
CA THR A 175 6.93 -8.23 5.34
C THR A 175 8.31 -8.74 5.73
N GLY A 176 9.28 -8.65 4.83
CA GLY A 176 10.59 -9.17 5.11
C GLY A 176 11.56 -9.00 3.95
N TYR A 177 12.64 -9.76 4.01
CA TYR A 177 13.70 -9.76 3.04
C TYR A 177 13.84 -11.15 2.42
N ARG A 178 13.71 -11.22 1.09
CA ARG A 178 13.74 -12.46 0.32
C ARG A 178 15.15 -13.06 0.26
N ASP A 179 16.18 -12.21 0.28
CA ASP A 179 17.60 -12.59 0.25
C ASP A 179 18.05 -13.29 1.54
N THR A 180 17.49 -12.91 2.69
CA THR A 180 17.79 -13.55 3.99
C THR A 180 16.72 -14.54 4.44
N ASP A 181 15.61 -14.62 3.71
CA ASP A 181 14.41 -15.40 3.99
C ASP A 181 13.87 -15.20 5.42
N ARG A 182 13.86 -13.92 5.84
CA ARG A 182 13.41 -13.49 7.16
C ARG A 182 12.21 -12.57 7.03
N TRP A 183 11.18 -12.91 7.78
CA TRP A 183 9.85 -12.30 7.71
C TRP A 183 9.40 -11.85 9.08
N ILE A 184 8.48 -10.90 9.11
CA ILE A 184 7.83 -10.40 10.33
C ILE A 184 6.33 -10.27 10.10
N GLY A 185 5.54 -10.43 11.16
CA GLY A 185 4.11 -10.17 11.12
C GLY A 185 3.83 -8.67 11.10
N THR A 186 3.07 -8.23 10.09
CA THR A 186 2.74 -6.83 9.86
C THR A 186 1.22 -6.67 9.88
N THR A 187 0.71 -5.69 10.63
CA THR A 187 -0.70 -5.29 10.60
C THR A 187 -0.85 -3.93 9.94
N LEU A 188 -1.94 -3.73 9.21
CA LEU A 188 -2.25 -2.50 8.50
C LEU A 188 -3.61 -2.02 8.92
N LYS A 189 -3.72 -0.73 9.22
CA LYS A 189 -5.00 -0.12 9.58
C LYS A 189 -5.09 1.25 8.94
N ILE A 190 -6.24 1.54 8.32
CA ILE A 190 -6.51 2.86 7.76
C ILE A 190 -6.63 3.93 8.87
N ASN A 191 -6.98 3.50 10.09
CA ASN A 191 -6.99 4.34 11.29
C ASN A 191 -5.95 3.81 12.29
N ARG A 192 -5.06 4.70 12.75
CA ARG A 192 -4.02 4.39 13.74
C ARG A 192 -4.57 3.88 15.07
N ASP A 193 -5.72 4.39 15.51
CA ASP A 193 -6.31 3.99 16.78
C ASP A 193 -6.78 2.53 16.77
N HIS A 194 -7.04 1.98 15.58
CA HIS A 194 -7.42 0.58 15.41
C HIS A 194 -6.20 -0.37 15.40
N LEU A 195 -4.97 0.14 15.52
CA LEU A 195 -3.81 -0.74 15.68
C LEU A 195 -3.89 -1.50 16.99
N GLU A 196 -3.75 -2.82 16.91
CA GLU A 196 -3.69 -3.70 18.06
C GLU A 196 -2.37 -4.46 18.08
N GLY A 197 -1.73 -4.53 19.25
CA GLY A 197 -0.60 -5.42 19.47
C GLY A 197 -1.06 -6.89 19.54
N ALA A 198 -0.22 -7.80 19.07
CA ALA A 198 -0.43 -9.23 19.26
C ALA A 198 0.89 -10.01 19.19
N LYS A 199 0.94 -11.18 19.83
CA LYS A 199 2.13 -12.05 19.77
C LYS A 199 2.41 -12.49 18.34
N GLY A 200 3.61 -12.22 17.84
CA GLY A 200 3.99 -12.47 16.45
C GLY A 200 3.96 -11.24 15.55
N LEU A 201 3.23 -10.18 15.93
CA LEU A 201 3.22 -8.91 15.20
C LEU A 201 4.38 -8.01 15.64
N ARG A 202 4.96 -7.27 14.69
CA ARG A 202 6.12 -6.41 14.91
C ARG A 202 6.01 -5.04 14.27
N ILE A 203 5.31 -4.92 13.14
CA ILE A 203 5.09 -3.64 12.48
C ILE A 203 3.59 -3.36 12.38
N GLY A 204 3.21 -2.11 12.64
CA GLY A 204 1.91 -1.54 12.30
C GLY A 204 2.09 -0.47 11.24
N ILE A 205 1.54 -0.66 10.03
CA ILE A 205 1.56 0.35 8.97
C ILE A 205 0.22 1.10 8.96
N VAL A 206 0.29 2.43 8.98
CA VAL A 206 -0.89 3.31 9.04
C VAL A 206 -0.67 4.53 8.16
N PRO A 207 -1.72 5.18 7.65
CA PRO A 207 -1.58 6.51 7.08
C PRO A 207 -1.11 7.52 8.14
N ALA A 208 -0.20 8.41 7.77
CA ALA A 208 -0.02 9.67 8.48
C ALA A 208 -1.15 10.64 8.07
N HIS A 209 -1.59 11.51 8.98
CA HIS A 209 -2.48 12.61 8.61
C HIS A 209 -1.69 13.77 8.00
N GLN A 210 -2.39 14.59 7.22
CA GLN A 210 -1.81 15.79 6.61
C GLN A 210 -1.23 16.71 7.70
N GLY A 211 0.01 17.14 7.52
CA GLY A 211 0.72 18.00 8.48
C GLY A 211 1.16 17.30 9.78
N GLU A 212 0.91 16.00 9.96
CA GLU A 212 1.42 15.24 11.10
C GLU A 212 2.83 14.68 10.83
N SER A 213 3.51 14.29 11.91
CA SER A 213 4.78 13.60 11.79
C SER A 213 4.60 12.20 11.21
N ASP A 214 5.39 11.90 10.18
CA ASP A 214 5.48 10.58 9.55
C ASP A 214 6.64 9.73 10.13
N ALA A 215 7.20 10.15 11.27
CA ALA A 215 8.33 9.48 11.88
C ALA A 215 7.95 8.06 12.31
N VAL A 216 8.81 7.10 11.94
CA VAL A 216 8.72 5.74 12.48
C VAL A 216 8.92 5.82 13.99
N THR A 217 8.03 5.19 14.75
CA THR A 217 8.04 5.22 16.21
C THR A 217 7.86 3.81 16.78
N LYS A 218 8.27 3.60 18.03
CA LYS A 218 8.03 2.35 18.74
C LYS A 218 6.90 2.56 19.73
N ASP A 219 5.89 1.70 19.67
CA ASP A 219 4.83 1.60 20.66
C ASP A 219 5.13 0.37 21.54
N ASP A 220 5.73 0.62 22.72
CA ASP A 220 6.09 -0.43 23.67
C ASP A 220 4.85 -1.13 24.25
N GLY A 221 3.72 -0.43 24.38
CA GLY A 221 2.47 -0.99 24.88
C GLY A 221 1.87 -2.03 23.94
N LYS A 222 1.98 -1.80 22.63
CA LYS A 222 1.54 -2.75 21.59
C LYS A 222 2.66 -3.69 21.13
N ASN A 223 3.91 -3.45 21.53
CA ASN A 223 5.12 -4.10 21.02
C ASN A 223 5.21 -4.02 19.48
N LEU A 224 4.85 -2.86 18.92
CA LEU A 224 4.87 -2.59 17.48
C LEU A 224 5.84 -1.45 17.16
N VAL A 225 6.54 -1.58 16.05
CA VAL A 225 7.11 -0.44 15.35
C VAL A 225 6.00 0.13 14.46
N VAL A 226 5.55 1.34 14.77
CA VAL A 226 4.54 2.05 14.00
C VAL A 226 5.23 2.76 12.84
N CYS A 227 4.79 2.44 11.63
CA CYS A 227 5.27 2.96 10.37
C CYS A 227 4.17 3.81 9.72
N PRO A 228 4.20 5.14 9.90
CA PRO A 228 3.29 6.02 9.18
C PRO A 228 3.69 6.15 7.70
N LEU A 229 2.73 6.00 6.79
CA LEU A 229 2.90 6.32 5.38
C LEU A 229 2.51 7.78 5.12
N PRO A 230 3.40 8.61 4.56
CA PRO A 230 3.16 10.04 4.39
C PRO A 230 1.99 10.36 3.46
N TYR A 231 1.35 11.51 3.70
CA TYR A 231 0.21 12.01 2.93
C TYR A 231 0.62 13.00 1.85
N ASP A 232 1.21 14.13 2.25
CA ASP A 232 1.46 15.25 1.35
C ASP A 232 2.48 14.90 0.26
N ARG A 233 2.05 15.05 -1.01
CA ARG A 233 2.85 14.71 -2.21
C ARG A 233 3.38 13.28 -2.19
N SER A 234 2.64 12.38 -1.54
CA SER A 234 3.11 11.02 -1.28
C SER A 234 2.02 9.96 -1.49
N PHE A 235 2.34 8.72 -1.13
CA PHE A 235 1.57 7.53 -1.45
C PHE A 235 0.12 7.62 -1.00
N MET A 236 -0.16 8.14 0.20
CA MET A 236 -1.54 8.20 0.70
C MET A 236 -2.43 9.15 -0.09
N GLN A 237 -1.89 10.28 -0.58
CA GLN A 237 -2.66 11.18 -1.44
C GLN A 237 -3.07 10.49 -2.75
N VAL A 238 -2.16 9.73 -3.37
CA VAL A 238 -2.46 8.96 -4.59
C VAL A 238 -3.46 7.84 -4.29
N PHE A 239 -3.29 7.15 -3.16
CA PHE A 239 -4.23 6.12 -2.71
C PHE A 239 -5.65 6.63 -2.56
N TYR A 240 -5.86 7.76 -1.85
CA TYR A 240 -7.21 8.29 -1.66
C TYR A 240 -7.83 8.82 -2.96
N GLN A 241 -7.03 9.36 -3.88
CA GLN A 241 -7.50 9.76 -5.21
C GLN A 241 -7.92 8.56 -6.05
N ALA A 242 -7.11 7.49 -6.05
CA ALA A 242 -7.43 6.25 -6.75
C ALA A 242 -8.67 5.57 -6.14
N TRP A 243 -8.79 5.59 -4.81
CA TRP A 243 -9.96 5.10 -4.09
C TRP A 243 -11.23 5.86 -4.49
N GLU A 244 -11.17 7.20 -4.52
CA GLU A 244 -12.27 8.05 -4.98
C GLU A 244 -12.68 7.70 -6.42
N VAL A 245 -11.72 7.56 -7.34
CA VAL A 245 -11.99 7.16 -8.73
C VAL A 245 -12.77 5.85 -8.79
N VAL A 246 -12.31 4.81 -8.10
CA VAL A 246 -12.95 3.49 -8.14
C VAL A 246 -14.33 3.52 -7.50
N VAL A 247 -14.48 4.17 -6.34
CA VAL A 247 -15.78 4.25 -5.65
C VAL A 247 -16.80 5.00 -6.49
N GLN A 248 -16.43 6.15 -7.06
CA GLN A 248 -17.34 6.94 -7.90
C GLN A 248 -17.68 6.21 -9.21
N PHE A 249 -16.70 5.54 -9.83
CA PHE A 249 -16.91 4.70 -11.00
C PHE A 249 -17.90 3.56 -10.73
N LEU A 250 -17.75 2.87 -9.61
CA LEU A 250 -18.68 1.80 -9.22
C LEU A 250 -20.07 2.35 -8.85
N ALA A 251 -20.14 3.50 -8.17
CA ALA A 251 -21.40 4.18 -7.87
C ALA A 251 -22.14 4.64 -9.14
N ALA A 252 -21.40 4.90 -10.22
CA ALA A 252 -21.94 5.19 -11.55
C ALA A 252 -22.25 3.92 -12.38
N ASP A 253 -22.39 2.74 -11.75
CA ASP A 253 -22.66 1.45 -12.41
C ASP A 253 -21.58 1.07 -13.45
N ALA A 254 -20.31 1.32 -13.08
CA ALA A 254 -19.13 1.13 -13.91
C ALA A 254 -19.16 1.95 -15.21
N GLN A 255 -19.64 3.19 -15.11
CA GLN A 255 -19.63 4.20 -16.17
C GLN A 255 -18.78 5.39 -15.74
N LEU A 256 -18.42 6.25 -16.69
CA LEU A 256 -17.72 7.49 -16.38
C LEU A 256 -18.60 8.36 -15.44
N PRO A 257 -18.12 8.68 -14.22
CA PRO A 257 -18.89 9.53 -13.31
C PRO A 257 -19.06 10.95 -13.84
N ARG A 258 -20.12 11.63 -13.38
CA ARG A 258 -20.32 13.06 -13.66
C ARG A 258 -19.15 13.86 -13.10
N GLU A 259 -18.85 15.00 -13.74
CA GLU A 259 -17.78 15.91 -13.30
C GLU A 259 -17.96 16.40 -11.85
N ALA A 260 -19.21 16.58 -11.39
CA ALA A 260 -19.49 16.92 -10.00
C ALA A 260 -19.01 15.86 -8.99
N ASN A 261 -18.91 14.59 -9.40
CA ASN A 261 -18.46 13.47 -8.58
C ASN A 261 -16.96 13.20 -8.71
N LEU A 262 -16.38 13.51 -9.88
CA LEU A 262 -14.93 13.45 -10.14
C LEU A 262 -14.49 14.74 -10.84
N PRO A 263 -14.21 15.82 -10.09
CA PRO A 263 -13.93 17.14 -10.66
C PRO A 263 -12.52 17.27 -11.25
N ARG A 264 -11.61 16.34 -10.93
CA ARG A 264 -10.23 16.38 -11.41
C ARG A 264 -10.09 15.70 -12.78
N PRO A 265 -9.51 16.36 -13.80
CA PRO A 265 -9.31 15.75 -15.11
C PRO A 265 -8.51 14.43 -15.09
N PRO A 266 -7.40 14.30 -14.32
CA PRO A 266 -6.68 13.02 -14.24
C PRO A 266 -7.54 11.87 -13.69
N SER A 267 -8.34 12.13 -12.65
CA SER A 267 -9.28 11.15 -12.09
C SER A 267 -10.32 10.69 -13.12
N ARG A 268 -10.87 11.63 -13.92
CA ARG A 268 -11.79 11.28 -15.01
C ARG A 268 -11.12 10.49 -16.12
N GLN A 269 -9.87 10.80 -16.45
CA GLN A 269 -9.10 10.05 -17.44
C GLN A 269 -8.92 8.59 -17.02
N VAL A 270 -8.58 8.34 -15.75
CA VAL A 270 -8.48 6.96 -15.24
C VAL A 270 -9.85 6.28 -15.22
N ALA A 271 -10.92 6.97 -14.81
CA ALA A 271 -12.28 6.43 -14.89
C ALA A 271 -12.69 6.06 -16.33
N ARG A 272 -12.24 6.83 -17.34
CA ARG A 272 -12.44 6.51 -18.76
C ARG A 272 -11.73 5.21 -19.14
N TYR A 273 -10.47 5.02 -18.69
CA TYR A 273 -9.75 3.76 -18.93
C TYR A 273 -10.49 2.54 -18.38
N LEU A 274 -11.14 2.69 -17.21
CA LEU A 274 -11.97 1.66 -16.61
C LEU A 274 -13.26 1.42 -17.39
N GLU A 275 -13.97 2.48 -17.79
CA GLU A 275 -15.21 2.36 -18.58
C GLU A 275 -14.97 1.66 -19.92
N ASP A 276 -13.90 2.04 -20.64
CA ASP A 276 -13.53 1.45 -21.93
C ASP A 276 -13.27 -0.06 -21.83
N ARG A 277 -12.89 -0.54 -20.64
CA ARG A 277 -12.56 -1.92 -20.35
C ARG A 277 -13.61 -2.65 -19.51
N ARG A 278 -14.76 -2.02 -19.23
CA ARG A 278 -15.76 -2.54 -18.28
C ARG A 278 -16.30 -3.93 -18.62
N VAL A 279 -16.25 -4.32 -19.90
CA VAL A 279 -16.75 -5.61 -20.42
C VAL A 279 -15.77 -6.78 -20.26
N PHE A 280 -14.50 -6.50 -19.94
CA PHE A 280 -13.48 -7.52 -19.67
C PHE A 280 -13.52 -7.95 -18.20
N SER A 281 -12.89 -9.08 -17.89
CA SER A 281 -12.76 -9.52 -16.49
C SER A 281 -11.91 -8.52 -15.70
N VAL A 282 -12.18 -8.38 -14.40
CA VAL A 282 -11.42 -7.44 -13.55
C VAL A 282 -9.93 -7.75 -13.59
N VAL A 283 -9.57 -9.04 -13.61
CA VAL A 283 -8.17 -9.49 -13.73
C VAL A 283 -7.55 -9.01 -15.05
N GLN A 284 -8.24 -9.20 -16.18
CA GLN A 284 -7.78 -8.69 -17.47
C GLN A 284 -7.63 -7.17 -17.49
N VAL A 285 -8.54 -6.43 -16.82
CA VAL A 285 -8.41 -4.97 -16.70
C VAL A 285 -7.16 -4.61 -15.89
N ILE A 286 -6.91 -5.26 -14.75
CA ILE A 286 -5.72 -5.02 -13.91
C ILE A 286 -4.42 -5.25 -14.70
N GLU A 287 -4.37 -6.30 -15.51
CA GLU A 287 -3.23 -6.62 -16.39
C GLU A 287 -3.09 -5.58 -17.51
N ALA A 288 -4.20 -5.21 -18.16
CA ALA A 288 -4.19 -4.25 -19.26
C ALA A 288 -3.83 -2.82 -18.84
N LEU A 289 -4.00 -2.49 -17.56
CA LEU A 289 -3.56 -1.21 -17.00
C LEU A 289 -2.08 -1.20 -16.61
N GLU A 290 -1.40 -2.35 -16.56
CA GLU A 290 0.01 -2.42 -16.15
C GLU A 290 0.94 -1.57 -17.03
N PRO A 291 0.86 -1.60 -18.38
CA PRO A 291 1.73 -0.78 -19.22
C PRO A 291 1.43 0.73 -19.13
N LEU A 292 0.24 1.09 -18.62
CA LEU A 292 -0.18 2.49 -18.42
C LEU A 292 0.17 2.99 -17.02
N ALA A 293 0.54 2.09 -16.11
CA ALA A 293 1.11 2.46 -14.83
C ALA A 293 2.59 2.77 -15.05
N GLN A 294 3.07 3.91 -14.54
CA GLN A 294 4.48 4.25 -14.61
C GLN A 294 5.31 3.19 -13.85
N PRO A 295 6.28 2.51 -14.50
CA PRO A 295 7.31 1.80 -13.77
C PRO A 295 8.20 2.83 -13.06
N GLU A 296 8.49 2.63 -11.78
CA GLU A 296 9.32 3.54 -10.96
C GLU A 296 8.67 4.92 -10.72
N LEU A 297 7.61 4.94 -9.89
CA LEU A 297 6.76 6.09 -9.60
C LEU A 297 7.50 7.36 -9.13
N LEU A 298 8.73 7.27 -8.63
CA LEU A 298 9.58 8.42 -8.33
C LEU A 298 11.07 8.07 -8.50
N ARG A 299 11.82 8.97 -9.14
CA ARG A 299 13.28 9.01 -9.08
C ARG A 299 13.67 10.01 -7.99
N THR A 300 14.19 9.53 -6.86
CA THR A 300 14.79 10.40 -5.85
C THR A 300 16.27 10.61 -6.20
N GLU A 301 16.66 11.86 -6.49
CA GLU A 301 18.08 12.21 -6.62
C GLU A 301 18.62 12.63 -5.24
N GLU A 302 19.64 11.92 -4.76
CA GLU A 302 20.44 12.36 -3.62
C GLU A 302 21.42 13.44 -4.07
N ALA A 303 21.08 14.71 -3.88
CA ALA A 303 22.04 15.80 -4.02
C ALA A 303 22.75 16.05 -2.68
N ALA A 304 24.05 15.76 -2.62
CA ALA A 304 24.89 16.16 -1.50
C ALA A 304 24.94 17.69 -1.42
N ALA A 305 24.48 18.26 -0.31
CA ALA A 305 24.56 19.71 -0.07
C ALA A 305 26.02 20.15 -0.02
N THR A 306 26.46 20.88 -1.04
CA THR A 306 27.74 21.61 -0.99
C THR A 306 27.50 22.89 -0.20
N VAL A 307 28.14 23.00 0.96
CA VAL A 307 28.12 24.22 1.77
C VAL A 307 28.88 25.31 1.02
N VAL A 308 28.16 26.25 0.42
CA VAL A 308 28.76 27.51 -0.03
C VAL A 308 28.67 28.49 1.15
N GLN A 309 29.80 28.71 1.83
CA GLN A 309 29.96 29.85 2.72
C GLN A 309 30.21 31.10 1.87
N THR A 310 29.25 32.02 1.83
CA THR A 310 29.50 33.41 1.45
C THR A 310 29.47 34.28 2.70
N ALA A 311 30.67 34.62 3.17
CA ALA A 311 30.85 35.68 4.14
C ALA A 311 30.80 37.04 3.41
N ALA A 312 29.81 37.87 3.72
CA ALA A 312 29.99 39.32 3.91
C ALA A 312 28.67 40.01 4.31
N LYS A 313 28.79 40.88 5.31
CA LYS A 313 27.83 41.87 5.79
C LYS A 313 27.41 42.82 4.66
N THR A 314 26.17 43.34 4.65
CA THR A 314 25.74 44.72 5.01
C THR A 314 24.24 44.88 4.71
N ALA A 315 23.54 45.71 5.49
CA ALA A 315 22.11 45.98 5.40
C ALA A 315 21.72 46.87 4.20
N GLU A 316 20.53 46.69 3.63
CA GLU A 316 19.71 47.77 3.04
C GLU A 316 18.26 47.30 2.80
N THR A 317 17.32 48.21 3.04
CA THR A 317 15.87 48.01 2.97
C THR A 317 15.37 48.39 1.58
N THR A 318 14.68 47.50 0.86
CA THR A 318 13.72 47.93 -0.17
C THR A 318 12.67 46.86 -0.48
N THR A 319 11.42 47.30 -0.44
CA THR A 319 10.22 46.64 -0.95
C THR A 319 10.32 46.39 -2.46
N ALA A 320 10.10 45.16 -2.91
CA ALA A 320 9.72 44.88 -4.29
C ALA A 320 8.84 43.61 -4.35
N LEU A 321 7.55 43.84 -4.62
CA LEU A 321 6.67 42.83 -5.20
C LEU A 321 7.27 42.37 -6.53
N MET A 322 7.47 41.06 -6.72
CA MET A 322 7.73 40.47 -8.03
C MET A 322 6.71 39.37 -8.29
N ALA A 323 5.79 39.65 -9.22
CA ALA A 323 4.96 38.66 -9.89
C ALA A 323 5.80 37.88 -10.93
N PRO A 324 5.48 36.61 -11.21
CA PRO A 324 6.22 35.81 -12.18
C PRO A 324 5.94 36.25 -13.62
N MET A 325 6.99 36.42 -14.43
CA MET A 325 6.89 36.60 -15.88
C MET A 325 7.11 35.27 -16.61
N PRO A 326 6.35 34.96 -17.68
CA PRO A 326 6.53 33.77 -18.49
C PRO A 326 7.72 33.91 -19.43
N ARG A 327 8.45 32.80 -19.62
CA ARG A 327 9.64 32.71 -20.48
C ARG A 327 9.24 32.74 -21.95
N GLN A 328 9.81 33.67 -22.73
CA GLN A 328 9.71 33.64 -24.19
C GLN A 328 10.57 32.50 -24.74
N THR A 329 9.96 31.68 -25.60
CA THR A 329 10.60 30.61 -26.37
C THR A 329 11.51 31.21 -27.44
N GLY A 330 12.79 30.83 -27.44
CA GLY A 330 13.73 31.07 -28.53
C GLY A 330 13.80 29.85 -29.45
N THR A 331 13.83 30.14 -30.75
CA THR A 331 13.84 29.29 -31.95
C THR A 331 14.72 28.05 -31.92
#